data_AF-A0A925Z7L9-F1
#
_entry.id   AF-A0A925Z7L9-F1
#
_cell.length_a   1.000
_cell.length_b   1.000
_cell.length_c   1.000
_cell.angle_alpha   90.00
_cell.angle_beta   90.00
_cell.angle_gamma   90.00
#
_symmetry.space_group_name_H-M   'P 1'
#
loop_
_entity.id
_entity.type
_entity.pdbx_description
1 polymer ?
#
loop_
_entity_poly.entity_id
_entity_poly.type
_entity_poly.pdbx_seq_one_letter_code
_entity_poly.pdbx_strand_id
1 'polypeptide(L)'
;AAHDAAGLAPRANAWSATAAALLAWQGFHIAVLAVMAAYLIVRRWQGLLVPSQRATLDNIALFWQYTLAQGAVALALVQWLPTLLG
;
A
#
# COMPACT_ATOMS: atom_id res chain seq x y z
N ALA A 1 -21.43 -3.84 1.35
CA ALA A 1 -21.23 -4.66 2.58
C ALA A 1 -20.20 -4.04 3.54
N ALA A 2 -18.93 -3.82 3.17
CA ALA A 2 -17.95 -3.13 4.03
C ALA A 2 -17.97 -1.59 3.91
N HIS A 3 -18.15 -1.05 2.70
CA HIS A 3 -18.24 0.41 2.49
C HIS A 3 -19.52 0.99 3.10
N ASP A 4 -20.64 0.26 3.07
CA ASP A 4 -21.91 0.69 3.68
C ASP A 4 -21.80 0.84 5.20
N ALA A 5 -21.10 -0.09 5.86
CA ALA A 5 -20.82 -0.03 7.29
C ALA A 5 -19.90 1.15 7.67
N ALA A 6 -19.06 1.60 6.73
CA ALA A 6 -18.22 2.79 6.88
C ALA A 6 -18.92 4.10 6.46
N GLY A 7 -20.21 4.05 6.10
CA GLY A 7 -20.96 5.21 5.60
C GLY A 7 -20.45 5.75 4.25
N LEU A 8 -19.64 4.95 3.53
CA LEU A 8 -19.04 5.35 2.27
C LEU A 8 -19.93 4.94 1.09
N ALA A 9 -20.21 5.92 0.22
CA ALA A 9 -20.96 5.74 -1.02
C ALA A 9 -20.11 6.21 -2.21
N PRO A 10 -19.15 5.39 -2.70
CA PRO A 10 -18.14 5.83 -3.69
C PRO A 10 -18.70 6.34 -5.02
N ARG A 11 -19.94 5.97 -5.36
CA ARG A 11 -20.62 6.44 -6.58
C ARG A 11 -21.48 7.69 -6.36
N ALA A 12 -21.74 8.06 -5.11
CA ALA A 12 -22.66 9.13 -4.77
C ALA A 12 -21.96 10.47 -4.47
N ASN A 13 -20.70 10.45 -3.99
CA ASN A 13 -19.96 11.68 -3.71
C ASN A 13 -18.44 11.53 -3.92
N ALA A 14 -17.80 12.66 -4.23
CA ALA A 14 -16.37 12.74 -4.53
C ALA A 14 -15.47 12.32 -3.36
N TRP A 15 -15.89 12.56 -2.12
CA TRP A 15 -15.15 12.15 -0.93
C TRP A 15 -15.01 10.63 -0.85
N SER A 16 -16.14 9.92 -0.91
CA SER A 16 -16.17 8.45 -0.86
C SER A 16 -15.47 7.82 -2.07
N ALA A 17 -15.57 8.46 -3.25
CA ALA A 17 -14.86 8.03 -4.45
C ALA A 17 -13.34 8.09 -4.26
N THR A 18 -12.85 9.21 -3.73
CA THR A 18 -11.42 9.42 -3.45
C THR A 18 -10.91 8.45 -2.39
N ALA A 19 -11.66 8.25 -1.29
CA ALA A 19 -11.31 7.29 -0.26
C ALA A 19 -11.22 5.86 -0.80
N ALA A 20 -12.18 5.46 -1.65
CA ALA A 20 -12.14 4.15 -2.31
C ALA A 20 -10.95 4.01 -3.27
N ALA A 21 -10.61 5.06 -4.01
CA ALA A 21 -9.44 5.07 -4.89
C ALA A 21 -8.13 4.94 -4.11
N LEU A 22 -7.96 5.67 -3.00
CA LEU A 22 -6.80 5.56 -2.12
C LEU A 22 -6.66 4.15 -1.52
N LEU A 23 -7.77 3.54 -1.09
CA LEU A 23 -7.78 2.16 -0.59
C LEU A 23 -7.41 1.15 -1.68
N ALA A 24 -7.94 1.30 -2.89
CA ALA A 24 -7.60 0.44 -4.02
C ALA A 24 -6.11 0.57 -4.39
N TRP A 25 -5.58 1.80 -4.40
CA TRP A 25 -4.18 2.08 -4.67
C TRP A 25 -3.25 1.46 -3.62
N GLN A 26 -3.60 1.57 -2.34
CA GLN A 26 -2.87 0.93 -1.26
C GLN A 26 -2.90 -0.60 -1.38
N GLY A 27 -4.08 -1.16 -1.66
CA GLY A 27 -4.26 -2.61 -1.85
C GLY A 27 -3.42 -3.14 -3.02
N PHE A 28 -3.33 -2.38 -4.12
CA PHE A 28 -2.46 -2.69 -5.25
C PHE A 28 -0.98 -2.75 -4.83
N HIS A 29 -0.48 -1.74 -4.09
CA HIS A 29 0.92 -1.74 -3.63
C HIS A 29 1.22 -2.92 -2.70
N ILE A 30 0.30 -3.26 -1.81
CA ILE A 30 0.41 -4.43 -0.93
C ILE A 30 0.49 -5.72 -1.76
N ALA A 31 -0.33 -5.85 -2.81
CA ALA A 31 -0.30 -7.01 -3.70
C ALA A 31 1.04 -7.12 -4.46
N VAL A 32 1.54 -6.02 -5.00
CA VAL A 32 2.85 -5.95 -5.66
C VAL A 32 3.96 -6.34 -4.69
N LEU A 33 3.93 -5.80 -3.47
CA LEU A 33 4.89 -6.10 -2.42
C LEU A 33 4.85 -7.58 -1.98
N ALA A 34 3.67 -8.20 -1.96
CA ALA A 34 3.52 -9.63 -1.70
C ALA A 34 4.18 -10.48 -2.78
N VAL A 35 4.00 -10.13 -4.06
CA VAL A 35 4.68 -10.82 -5.18
C VAL A 35 6.20 -10.65 -5.07
N MET A 36 6.67 -9.44 -4.78
CA MET A 36 8.08 -9.14 -4.57
C MET A 36 8.68 -9.94 -3.40
N ALA A 37 7.95 -10.05 -2.28
CA ALA A 37 8.37 -10.84 -1.13
C ALA A 37 8.43 -12.35 -1.46
N ALA A 38 7.45 -12.88 -2.17
CA ALA A 38 7.46 -14.27 -2.64
C ALA A 38 8.68 -14.55 -3.54
N TYR A 39 8.97 -13.65 -4.48
CA TYR A 39 10.17 -13.73 -5.32
C TYR A 39 11.47 -13.71 -4.49
N LEU A 40 11.56 -12.81 -3.50
CA LEU A 40 12.72 -12.73 -2.60
C LEU A 40 12.92 -14.02 -1.80
N ILE A 41 11.84 -14.65 -1.33
CA ILE A 41 11.89 -15.94 -0.62
C ILE A 41 12.45 -17.03 -1.53
N VAL A 42 11.94 -17.16 -2.76
CA VAL A 42 12.46 -18.12 -3.74
C VAL A 42 13.94 -17.85 -4.03
N ARG A 43 14.30 -16.58 -4.24
CA ARG A 43 15.68 -16.17 -4.51
C ARG A 43 16.63 -16.50 -3.35
N ARG A 44 16.16 -16.36 -2.11
CA ARG A 44 16.89 -16.76 -0.89
C ARG A 44 17.13 -18.26 -0.86
N TRP A 45 16.12 -19.08 -1.16
CA TRP A 45 16.26 -20.54 -1.16
C TRP A 45 17.24 -21.05 -2.22
N GLN A 46 17.35 -20.36 -3.34
CA GLN A 46 18.33 -20.66 -4.39
C GLN A 46 19.76 -20.17 -4.06
N GLY A 47 19.99 -19.56 -2.89
CA GLY A 47 21.31 -19.04 -2.50
C GLY A 47 21.76 -17.81 -3.31
N LEU A 48 20.87 -17.19 -4.07
CA LEU A 48 21.16 -16.06 -4.98
C LEU A 48 21.16 -14.70 -4.28
N LEU A 49 21.02 -14.69 -2.94
CA LEU A 49 21.18 -13.50 -2.10
C LEU A 49 22.61 -13.44 -1.58
N VAL A 50 23.50 -12.99 -2.45
CA VAL A 50 24.92 -12.77 -2.12
C VAL A 50 25.23 -11.29 -1.95
N PRO A 51 26.28 -10.95 -1.18
CA PRO A 51 26.80 -9.61 -1.02
C PRO A 51 27.01 -8.78 -2.29
N SER A 52 27.31 -9.42 -3.42
CA SER A 52 27.50 -8.75 -4.70
C SER A 52 26.21 -8.53 -5.49
N GLN A 53 25.07 -9.11 -5.08
CA GLN A 53 23.82 -9.12 -5.84
C GLN A 53 22.61 -8.70 -5.00
N ARG A 54 22.78 -7.69 -4.13
CA ARG A 54 21.78 -7.22 -3.16
C ARG A 54 20.66 -6.37 -3.75
N ALA A 55 20.79 -5.93 -5.00
CA ALA A 55 19.86 -5.00 -5.64
C ALA A 55 18.37 -5.35 -5.49
N THR A 56 18.01 -6.64 -5.58
CA THR A 56 16.61 -7.06 -5.35
C THR A 56 16.18 -6.83 -3.91
N LEU A 57 17.02 -7.17 -2.92
CA LEU A 57 16.69 -6.94 -1.52
C LEU A 57 16.52 -5.43 -1.25
N ASP A 58 17.45 -4.62 -1.75
CA ASP A 58 17.44 -3.17 -1.52
C ASP A 58 16.22 -2.50 -2.18
N ASN A 59 15.89 -2.88 -3.42
CA ASN A 59 14.70 -2.37 -4.11
C ASN A 59 13.41 -2.79 -3.40
N ILE A 60 13.34 -4.02 -2.88
CA ILE A 60 12.17 -4.49 -2.11
C ILE A 60 12.07 -3.72 -0.79
N ALA A 61 13.18 -3.49 -0.09
CA ALA A 61 13.19 -2.72 1.14
C ALA A 61 12.74 -1.27 0.92
N LEU A 62 13.20 -0.63 -0.16
CA LEU A 62 12.78 0.71 -0.54
C LEU A 62 11.28 0.76 -0.87
N PHE A 63 10.79 -0.21 -1.66
CA PHE A 63 9.36 -0.29 -1.99
C PHE A 63 8.48 -0.59 -0.77
N TRP A 64 8.96 -1.41 0.17
CA TRP A 64 8.32 -1.66 1.45
C TRP A 64 8.18 -0.37 2.27
N GLN A 65 9.28 0.38 2.44
CA GLN A 65 9.28 1.64 3.18
C GLN A 65 8.36 2.68 2.54
N TYR A 66 8.40 2.79 1.21
CA TYR A 66 7.49 3.63 0.44
C TYR A 66 6.02 3.25 0.69
N THR A 67 5.68 1.98 0.57
CA THR A 67 4.30 1.48 0.73
C THR A 67 3.75 1.75 2.14
N LEU A 68 4.60 1.62 3.16
CA LEU A 68 4.26 1.97 4.54
C LEU A 68 4.01 3.48 4.69
N ALA A 69 4.95 4.31 4.21
CA ALA A 69 4.83 5.76 4.32
C ALA A 69 3.60 6.28 3.57
N GLN A 70 3.38 5.81 2.34
CA GLN A 70 2.22 6.17 1.53
C GLN A 70 0.91 5.76 2.19
N GLY A 71 0.83 4.56 2.79
CA GLY A 71 -0.36 4.10 3.51
C GLY A 71 -0.65 4.91 4.78
N ALA A 72 0.40 5.25 5.54
CA ALA A 72 0.25 6.11 6.72
C ALA A 72 -0.27 7.50 6.35
N VAL A 73 0.27 8.11 5.28
CA VAL A 73 -0.21 9.39 4.76
C VAL A 73 -1.67 9.30 4.29
N ALA A 74 -2.03 8.26 3.53
CA ALA A 74 -3.39 8.07 3.07
C ALA A 74 -4.38 7.91 4.24
N LEU A 75 -4.02 7.15 5.28
CA LEU A 75 -4.82 7.00 6.49
C LEU A 75 -5.00 8.33 7.22
N ALA A 76 -3.91 9.08 7.42
CA ALA A 76 -3.97 10.39 8.07
C ALA A 76 -4.89 11.36 7.31
N LEU A 77 -4.80 11.39 5.98
CA LEU A 77 -5.67 12.22 5.15
C LEU A 77 -7.14 11.83 5.27
N VAL A 78 -7.48 10.53 5.20
CA VAL A 78 -8.87 10.08 5.29
C VAL A 78 -9.46 10.36 6.68
N GLN A 79 -8.68 10.24 7.74
CA GLN A 79 -9.18 10.38 9.12
C GLN A 79 -9.21 11.84 9.60
N TRP A 80 -8.17 12.63 9.32
CA TRP A 80 -8.00 13.95 9.94
C TRP A 80 -8.43 15.10 9.05
N LEU A 81 -8.35 14.96 7.73
CA LEU A 81 -8.71 16.06 6.82
C LEU A 81 -10.16 16.57 7.02
N PRO A 82 -11.18 15.70 7.23
CA PRO A 82 -12.54 16.18 7.50
C PRO A 82 -12.63 17.03 8.76
N THR A 83 -11.85 16.71 9.80
CA THR A 83 -11.85 17.47 11.06
C THR A 83 -11.10 18.80 10.98
N LEU A 84 -10.24 18.99 9.98
CA LEU A 84 -9.47 20.22 9.78
C LEU A 84 -10.19 21.23 8.87
N LEU A 85 -11.09 20.74 8.00
CA LEU A 85 -11.79 21.55 6.99
C LEU A 85 -13.28 21.75 7.28
N GLY A 86 -13.84 21.03 8.26
CA GLY A 86 -15.21 21.17 8.76
C GLY A 86 -15.26 22.01 10.03
#